data_AF-A0A3M4AA26-F1
#
_entry.id   AF-A0A3M4AA26-F1
#
_cell.length_a   1.000
_cell.length_b   1.000
_cell.length_c   1.000
_cell.angle_alpha   90.00
_cell.angle_beta   90.00
_cell.angle_gamma   90.00
#
_symmetry.space_group_name_H-M   'P 1'
#
loop_
_entity.id
_entity.type
_entity.pdbx_description
1 polymer ?
#
loop_
_entity_poly.entity_id
_entity_poly.type
_entity_poly.pdbx_seq_one_letter_code
_entity_poly.pdbx_strand_id
1 'polypeptide(L)'
;EYYRQRNDRLAQLDSGHIRVHVQVVPTETGGTMTLRVEDSGLGFDVEQVLARPLDIDRLSGRGLSLVRQLSSAVRWSNGGRSVCVEFSWEALA
;
A
#
# COMPACT_ATOMS: atom_id res chain seq x y z
N GLU A 1 9.07 -17.96 14.01
CA GLU A 1 8.09 -17.36 14.94
C GLU A 1 7.03 -16.48 14.28
N TYR A 2 7.38 -15.40 13.57
CA TYR A 2 6.41 -14.50 12.89
C TYR A 2 5.34 -15.23 12.04
N TYR A 3 5.75 -16.10 11.11
CA TYR A 3 4.81 -16.79 10.21
C TYR A 3 3.83 -17.72 10.94
N ARG A 4 4.28 -18.35 12.03
CA ARG A 4 3.43 -19.18 12.89
C ARG A 4 2.35 -18.32 13.55
N GLN A 5 2.75 -17.24 14.23
CA GLN A 5 1.81 -16.31 14.87
C GLN A 5 0.83 -15.68 13.86
N ARG A 6 1.29 -15.37 12.65
CA ARG A 6 0.42 -14.87 11.57
C ARG A 6 -0.65 -15.89 11.20
N ASN A 7 -0.26 -17.15 11.01
CA ASN A 7 -1.22 -18.22 10.71
C ASN A 7 -2.21 -18.44 11.87
N ASP A 8 -1.72 -18.49 13.11
CA ASP A 8 -2.57 -18.67 14.29
C ASP A 8 -3.61 -17.56 14.40
N ARG A 9 -3.21 -16.29 14.20
CA ARG A 9 -4.13 -15.14 14.21
C ARG A 9 -5.11 -15.14 13.03
N LEU A 10 -4.67 -15.55 11.85
CA LEU A 10 -5.54 -15.67 10.68
C LEU A 10 -6.59 -16.78 10.87
N ALA A 11 -6.20 -17.90 11.50
CA ALA A 11 -7.12 -19.01 11.80
C ALA A 11 -8.19 -18.62 12.84
N GLN A 12 -7.89 -17.67 13.71
CA GLN A 12 -8.80 -17.12 14.73
C GLN A 12 -9.57 -15.88 14.25
N LEU A 13 -9.39 -15.45 13.01
CA LEU A 13 -10.02 -14.23 12.51
C LEU A 13 -11.48 -14.50 12.13
N ASP A 14 -12.41 -14.07 12.98
CA ASP A 14 -13.85 -14.21 12.72
C ASP A 14 -14.34 -13.29 11.58
N SER A 15 -13.76 -12.09 11.49
CA SER A 15 -14.11 -11.13 10.46
C SER A 15 -12.95 -10.19 10.15
N GLY A 16 -12.87 -9.79 8.89
CA GLY A 16 -11.87 -8.84 8.42
C GLY A 16 -11.81 -8.90 6.90
N HIS A 17 -11.47 -7.78 6.26
CA HIS A 17 -11.30 -7.76 4.82
C HIS A 17 -10.21 -6.79 4.39
N ILE A 18 -9.67 -7.07 3.21
CA ILE A 18 -8.91 -6.13 2.41
C ILE A 18 -9.69 -5.95 1.11
N ARG A 19 -9.98 -4.72 0.72
CA ARG A 19 -10.52 -4.39 -0.61
C ARG A 19 -9.39 -3.81 -1.44
N VAL A 20 -9.26 -4.33 -2.65
CA VAL A 20 -8.29 -3.84 -3.63
C VAL A 20 -9.07 -3.37 -4.84
N HIS A 21 -8.89 -2.10 -5.18
CA HIS A 21 -9.44 -1.48 -6.37
C HIS A 21 -8.30 -1.16 -7.32
N VAL A 22 -8.45 -1.57 -8.57
CA VAL A 22 -7.50 -1.27 -9.63
C VAL A 22 -8.26 -0.59 -10.74
N GLN A 23 -7.80 0.59 -11.13
CA GLN A 23 -8.33 1.31 -12.28
C GLN A 23 -7.18 1.64 -13.21
N VAL A 24 -7.35 1.33 -14.50
CA VAL A 24 -6.38 1.66 -15.55
C VAL A 24 -7.08 2.58 -16.55
N VAL A 25 -6.44 3.71 -16.84
CA VAL A 25 -6.90 4.71 -17.79
C VAL A 25 -5.82 4.89 -18.86
N PRO A 26 -6.08 4.55 -20.13
CA PRO A 26 -5.18 4.87 -21.22
C PRO A 26 -5.05 6.38 -21.39
N THR A 27 -3.87 6.83 -21.81
CA THR A 27 -3.60 8.23 -22.19
C THR A 27 -3.01 8.23 -23.59
N GLU A 28 -2.97 9.39 -24.27
CA GLU A 28 -2.40 9.48 -25.62
C GLU A 28 -0.94 9.03 -25.69
N THR A 29 -0.18 9.22 -24.60
CA THR A 29 1.26 8.93 -24.53
C THR A 29 1.61 7.72 -23.67
N GLY A 30 0.63 6.90 -23.26
CA GLY A 30 0.85 5.77 -22.37
C GLY A 30 -0.37 5.43 -21.52
N GLY A 31 -0.20 5.30 -20.20
CA GLY A 31 -1.31 5.00 -19.31
C GLY A 31 -1.09 5.42 -17.87
N THR A 32 -2.20 5.47 -17.12
CA THR A 32 -2.19 5.69 -15.67
C THR A 32 -2.96 4.57 -14.98
N MET A 33 -2.41 4.07 -13.88
CA MET A 33 -3.05 3.10 -13.00
C MET A 33 -3.25 3.71 -11.61
N THR A 34 -4.48 3.68 -11.12
CA THR A 34 -4.80 3.97 -9.73
C THR A 34 -5.03 2.66 -8.99
N LEU A 35 -4.20 2.40 -7.96
CA LEU A 35 -4.34 1.29 -7.03
C LEU A 35 -4.84 1.81 -5.69
N ARG A 36 -6.02 1.39 -5.26
CA ARG A 36 -6.52 1.66 -3.91
C ARG A 36 -6.60 0.39 -3.09
N VAL A 37 -6.02 0.40 -1.91
CA VAL A 37 -6.11 -0.70 -0.95
C VAL A 37 -6.76 -0.18 0.33
N GLU A 38 -7.78 -0.89 0.80
CA GLU A 38 -8.52 -0.58 2.01
C GLU A 38 -8.55 -1.81 2.92
N ASP A 39 -8.41 -1.62 4.23
CA ASP A 39 -8.56 -2.70 5.21
C ASP A 39 -9.57 -2.35 6.31
N SER A 40 -10.15 -3.39 6.92
CA SER A 40 -11.15 -3.25 7.99
C SER A 40 -10.54 -3.24 9.40
N GLY A 41 -9.22 -3.14 9.51
CA GLY A 41 -8.50 -3.15 10.78
C GLY A 41 -8.65 -1.83 11.55
N LEU A 42 -7.77 -1.61 12.50
CA LEU A 42 -7.77 -0.39 13.32
C LEU A 42 -7.12 0.80 12.60
N GLY A 43 -6.33 0.54 11.57
CA GLY A 43 -5.47 1.54 10.94
C GLY A 43 -4.18 1.77 11.71
N PHE A 44 -3.45 2.83 11.34
CA PHE A 44 -2.18 3.20 11.94
C PHE A 44 -1.89 4.68 11.72
N ASP A 45 -0.99 5.23 12.53
CA ASP A 45 -0.48 6.59 12.34
C ASP A 45 0.46 6.63 11.13
N VAL A 46 -0.09 7.11 10.02
CA VAL A 46 0.61 7.23 8.74
C VAL A 46 1.80 8.17 8.86
N GLU A 47 1.62 9.32 9.50
CA GLU A 47 2.67 10.34 9.61
C GLU A 47 3.85 9.80 10.42
N GLN A 48 3.57 9.16 11.55
CA GLN A 48 4.59 8.53 12.39
C GLN A 48 5.36 7.44 11.64
N VAL A 49 4.69 6.63 10.81
CA VAL A 49 5.37 5.57 10.04
C VAL A 49 6.21 6.16 8.91
N LEU A 50 5.70 7.19 8.22
CA LEU A 50 6.41 7.85 7.12
C LEU A 50 7.57 8.74 7.58
N ALA A 51 7.56 9.20 8.83
CA ALA A 51 8.68 9.95 9.42
C ALA A 51 9.90 9.07 9.74
N ARG A 52 9.75 7.73 9.69
CA ARG A 52 10.86 6.82 9.97
C ARG A 52 11.87 6.84 8.81
N PRO A 53 13.17 6.95 9.10
CA PRO A 53 14.19 6.89 8.07
C PRO A 53 14.16 5.53 7.36
N LEU A 54 14.47 5.56 6.06
CA LEU A 54 14.70 4.35 5.27
C LEU A 54 15.98 3.67 5.77
N ASP A 55 15.79 2.61 6.56
CA ASP A 55 16.86 1.70 6.94
C ASP A 55 16.90 0.54 5.93
N ILE A 56 17.93 0.54 5.08
CA ILE A 56 18.08 -0.40 3.97
C ILE A 56 18.40 -1.81 4.49
N ASP A 57 19.06 -1.92 5.65
CA ASP A 57 19.44 -3.19 6.26
C ASP A 57 18.27 -3.85 7.00
N ARG A 58 17.15 -3.13 7.14
CA ARG A 58 15.96 -3.64 7.80
C ARG A 58 15.23 -4.67 6.95
N LEU A 59 15.02 -5.85 7.52
CA LEU A 59 14.28 -6.95 6.90
C LEU A 59 12.77 -6.69 6.76
N SER A 60 12.24 -5.60 7.32
CA SER A 60 10.81 -5.24 7.30
C SER A 60 10.58 -3.73 7.39
N GLY A 61 9.36 -3.27 7.09
CA GLY A 61 8.97 -1.85 7.25
C GLY A 61 9.35 -0.92 6.09
N ARG A 62 9.93 -1.44 5.01
CA ARG A 62 10.35 -0.65 3.83
C ARG A 62 9.23 -0.38 2.83
N GLY A 63 8.12 -1.13 2.90
CA GLY A 63 7.08 -1.16 1.87
C GLY A 63 6.49 0.21 1.53
N LEU A 64 6.12 1.01 2.54
CA LEU A 64 5.50 2.32 2.32
C LEU A 64 6.45 3.33 1.67
N SER A 65 7.72 3.30 2.05
CA SER A 65 8.74 4.14 1.44
C SER A 65 9.00 3.75 -0.02
N LEU A 66 9.00 2.45 -0.32
CA LEU A 66 9.11 1.96 -1.70
C LEU A 66 7.91 2.39 -2.55
N VAL A 67 6.68 2.27 -2.02
CA VAL A 67 5.47 2.75 -2.72
C VAL A 67 5.60 4.23 -3.06
N ARG A 68 6.06 5.07 -2.11
CA ARG A 68 6.30 6.50 -2.35
C ARG A 68 7.34 6.78 -3.44
N GLN A 69 8.39 5.96 -3.51
CA GLN A 69 9.45 6.14 -4.51
C GLN A 69 9.02 5.75 -5.92
N LEU A 70 8.12 4.78 -6.03
CA LEU A 70 7.69 4.20 -7.31
C LEU A 70 6.42 4.86 -7.87
N SER A 71 5.65 5.57 -7.05
CA SER A 71 4.37 6.17 -7.43
C SER A 71 4.51 7.64 -7.82
N SER A 72 3.70 8.10 -8.77
CA SER A 72 3.56 9.54 -9.08
C SER A 72 2.81 10.28 -7.97
N ALA A 73 1.85 9.62 -7.32
CA ALA A 73 1.14 10.16 -6.16
C ALA A 73 0.76 9.07 -5.16
N VAL A 74 0.78 9.40 -3.87
CA VAL A 74 0.21 8.58 -2.81
C VAL A 74 -0.66 9.43 -1.88
N ARG A 75 -1.84 8.91 -1.53
CA ARG A 75 -2.79 9.56 -0.63
C ARG A 75 -3.30 8.55 0.38
N TRP A 76 -3.33 8.97 1.65
CA TRP A 76 -3.82 8.17 2.76
C TRP A 76 -5.13 8.74 3.29
N SER A 77 -6.03 7.87 3.74
CA SER A 77 -7.29 8.28 4.36
C SER A 77 -7.74 7.25 5.40
N ASN A 78 -8.88 7.52 6.05
CA ASN A 78 -9.52 6.60 6.99
C ASN A 78 -8.60 6.16 8.15
N GLY A 79 -7.77 7.05 8.68
CA GLY A 79 -6.85 6.72 9.79
C GLY A 79 -5.79 5.68 9.42
N GLY A 80 -5.31 5.71 8.18
CA GLY A 80 -4.30 4.77 7.67
C GLY A 80 -4.86 3.46 7.13
N ARG A 81 -6.18 3.26 7.16
CA ARG A 81 -6.85 2.07 6.63
C ARG A 81 -7.06 2.09 5.12
N SER A 82 -6.72 3.18 4.46
CA SER A 82 -6.92 3.33 3.03
C SER A 82 -5.74 4.05 2.40
N VAL A 83 -5.22 3.48 1.32
CA VAL A 83 -4.21 4.07 0.44
C VAL A 83 -4.73 4.17 -0.97
N CYS A 84 -4.46 5.28 -1.63
CA CYS A 84 -4.61 5.43 -3.07
C CYS A 84 -3.23 5.78 -3.66
N VAL A 85 -2.77 4.98 -4.61
CA VAL A 85 -1.47 5.12 -5.27
C VAL A 85 -1.69 5.28 -6.76
N GLU A 86 -1.00 6.22 -7.38
CA GLU A 86 -1.03 6.42 -8.82
C GLU A 86 0.33 6.04 -9.43
N PHE A 87 0.26 5.33 -10.54
CA PHE A 87 1.40 4.97 -11.37
C PHE A 87 1.13 5.45 -12.79
N SER A 88 2.16 5.95 -13.46
CA SER A 88 2.08 6.39 -14.85
C SER A 88 3.24 5.78 -15.64
N TRP A 89 2.99 5.42 -16.89
CA TRP A 89 3.99 4.90 -17.80
C TRP A 89 3.77 5.45 -19.20
N GLU A 90 4.83 5.45 -20.00
CA GLU A 90 4.78 5.83 -21.40
C GLU A 90 4.47 4.60 -22.28
N ALA A 91 3.83 4.84 -23.42
CA ALA A 91 3.67 3.79 -24.42
C ALA A 91 5.04 3.35 -24.93
N LEU A 92 5.24 2.04 -25.14
CA LEU A 92 6.44 1.55 -25.81
C LEU A 92 6.43 2.08 -27.25
N ALA A 93 7.47 2.83 -27.60
CA ALA A 93 7.72 3.34 -28.95
C ALA A 93 7.91 2.22 -29.97
#